data_AF-A0AA39U8U6-F1
#
_entry.id   AF-A0AA39U8U6-F1
#
_cell.length_a   1.000
_cell.length_b   1.000
_cell.length_c   1.000
_cell.angle_alpha   90.00
_cell.angle_beta   90.00
_cell.angle_gamma   90.00
#
_symmetry.space_group_name_H-M   'P 1'
#
loop_
_entity.id
_entity.type
_entity.pdbx_description
1 polymer ?
#
loop_
_entity_poly.entity_id
_entity_poly.type
_entity_poly.pdbx_seq_one_letter_code
_entity_poly.pdbx_strand_id
1 'polypeptide(L)'
;PSSGFRVPLNGTCAWPSWELTGEPPIMNGDWPIYFGSAIFDKSVHPGKVEPKCPGPPCSVVLNGVVIYHSGRYDLLPFDPDTMELVCTSEGRIPVGKRPVKGGYEEDGMPPYHGIAL
;
A
#
# COMPACT_ATOMS: atom_id res chain seq x y z
N PRO A 1 0.61 -4.47 -15.63
CA PRO A 1 -0.56 -4.91 -14.83
C PRO A 1 -1.22 -3.70 -14.13
N SER A 2 -2.54 -3.71 -13.88
CA SER A 2 -3.22 -2.58 -13.19
C SER A 2 -2.81 -2.39 -11.74
N SER A 3 -2.20 -3.42 -11.13
CA SER A 3 -1.76 -3.40 -9.74
C SER A 3 -0.29 -2.97 -9.57
N GLY A 4 0.44 -2.70 -10.65
CA GLY A 4 1.88 -2.38 -10.60
C GLY A 4 2.78 -3.57 -10.29
N PHE A 5 4.09 -3.32 -10.23
CA PHE A 5 5.10 -4.27 -9.73
C PHE A 5 5.02 -4.34 -8.19
N ARG A 6 5.31 -5.52 -7.63
CA ARG A 6 5.14 -5.80 -6.19
C ARG A 6 6.35 -6.52 -5.62
N VAL A 7 6.80 -6.07 -4.45
CA VAL A 7 7.84 -6.73 -3.67
C VAL A 7 7.19 -7.53 -2.54
N PRO A 8 7.21 -8.87 -2.58
CA PRO A 8 6.59 -9.69 -1.55
C PRO A 8 7.41 -9.65 -0.26
N LEU A 9 6.75 -9.39 0.86
CA LEU A 9 7.33 -9.27 2.18
C LEU A 9 6.47 -10.02 3.22
N ASN A 10 7.05 -10.20 4.40
CA ASN A 10 6.36 -10.68 5.59
C ASN A 10 7.01 -10.05 6.83
N GLY A 11 6.41 -10.20 8.00
CA GLY A 11 6.91 -9.59 9.25
C GLY A 11 8.26 -10.13 9.76
N THR A 12 8.88 -11.11 9.09
CA THR A 12 10.13 -11.74 9.53
C THR A 12 11.29 -11.56 8.55
N CYS A 13 11.03 -11.13 7.31
CA CYS A 13 12.06 -10.81 6.33
C CYS A 13 12.77 -9.49 6.66
N ALA A 14 14.07 -9.43 6.37
CA ALA A 14 14.81 -8.17 6.40
C ALA A 14 14.20 -7.17 5.41
N TRP A 15 14.27 -5.88 5.73
CA TRP A 15 13.78 -4.84 4.84
C TRP A 15 14.56 -4.84 3.51
N PRO A 16 13.89 -4.71 2.34
CA PRO A 16 14.58 -4.73 1.05
C PRO A 16 15.56 -3.57 0.86
N SER A 17 16.44 -3.71 -0.13
CA SER A 17 17.30 -2.61 -0.56
C SER A 17 16.47 -1.47 -1.16
N TRP A 18 17.07 -0.28 -1.13
CA TRP A 18 16.51 0.92 -1.76
C TRP A 18 16.13 0.73 -3.23
N GLU A 19 16.91 -0.05 -3.98
CA GLU A 19 16.65 -0.37 -5.39
C GLU A 19 15.32 -1.09 -5.61
N LEU A 20 14.83 -1.81 -4.59
CA LEU A 20 13.55 -2.51 -4.64
C LEU A 20 12.40 -1.70 -4.04
N THR A 21 12.65 -0.91 -3.00
CA THR A 21 11.57 -0.12 -2.35
C THR A 21 11.30 1.21 -3.03
N GLY A 22 12.30 1.79 -3.68
CA GLY A 22 12.26 3.17 -4.19
C GLY A 22 12.16 4.20 -3.08
N GLU A 23 11.86 5.44 -3.48
CA GLU A 23 11.54 6.52 -2.55
C GLU A 23 10.18 6.29 -1.87
N PRO A 24 10.03 6.63 -0.59
CA PRO A 24 8.73 6.58 0.07
C PRO A 24 7.81 7.69 -0.51
N PRO A 25 6.54 7.39 -0.80
CA PRO A 25 5.57 8.38 -1.27
C PRO A 25 5.25 9.45 -0.23
N ILE A 26 5.47 9.16 1.07
CA ILE A 26 5.25 10.11 2.16
C ILE A 26 6.22 9.87 3.31
N MET A 27 6.62 10.95 3.96
CA MET A 27 7.44 10.99 5.17
C MET A 27 6.61 11.52 6.34
N ASN A 28 6.62 10.83 7.47
CA ASN A 28 6.09 11.33 8.74
C ASN A 28 7.26 11.71 9.66
N GLY A 29 7.76 12.94 9.56
CA GLY A 29 9.07 13.29 10.09
C GLY A 29 10.16 12.44 9.42
N ASP A 30 10.99 11.75 10.20
CA ASP A 30 12.04 10.84 9.69
C ASP A 30 11.54 9.41 9.40
N TRP A 31 10.23 9.18 9.46
CA TRP A 31 9.62 7.86 9.33
C TRP A 31 9.04 7.68 7.92
N PRO A 32 9.68 6.88 7.05
CA PRO A 32 9.17 6.65 5.71
C PRO A 32 7.94 5.75 5.76
N ILE A 33 6.93 6.08 4.97
CA ILE A 33 5.71 5.29 4.84
C ILE A 33 5.55 4.89 3.38
N TYR A 34 5.40 3.60 3.14
CA TYR A 34 5.26 3.02 1.80
C TYR A 34 3.84 2.51 1.57
N PHE A 35 3.47 2.36 0.30
CA PHE A 35 2.27 1.63 -0.08
C PHE A 35 2.46 0.13 0.09
N GLY A 36 1.48 -0.54 0.67
CA GLY A 36 1.47 -2.00 0.69
C GLY A 36 0.07 -2.58 0.63
N SER A 37 0.02 -3.88 0.37
CA SER A 37 -1.20 -4.66 0.28
C SER A 37 -1.11 -5.86 1.20
N ALA A 38 -1.91 -5.86 2.26
CA ALA A 38 -1.98 -6.99 3.19
C ALA A 38 -2.81 -8.12 2.58
N ILE A 39 -2.27 -9.34 2.60
CA ILE A 39 -2.93 -10.52 2.05
C ILE A 39 -3.62 -11.27 3.19
N PHE A 40 -4.95 -11.30 3.15
CA PHE A 40 -5.81 -12.11 4.01
C PHE A 40 -6.26 -13.36 3.25
N ASP A 41 -6.96 -14.27 3.94
CA ASP A 41 -7.42 -15.55 3.37
C ASP A 41 -8.30 -15.36 2.13
N LYS A 42 -9.22 -14.39 2.16
CA LYS A 42 -10.21 -14.15 1.10
C LYS A 42 -10.21 -12.72 0.55
N SER A 43 -9.24 -11.91 0.93
CA SER A 43 -9.18 -10.51 0.51
C SER A 43 -7.77 -9.98 0.52
N VAL A 44 -7.55 -8.91 -0.25
CA VAL A 44 -6.30 -8.16 -0.23
C VAL A 44 -6.65 -6.70 -0.04
N HIS A 45 -6.11 -6.10 1.03
CA HIS A 45 -6.45 -4.74 1.40
C HIS A 45 -5.21 -3.84 1.29
N PRO A 46 -5.31 -2.70 0.57
CA PRO A 46 -4.25 -1.70 0.59
C PRO A 46 -4.15 -1.06 1.96
N GLY A 47 -2.95 -0.66 2.31
CA GLY A 47 -2.64 0.05 3.53
C GLY A 47 -1.24 0.63 3.48
N LYS A 48 -0.69 0.89 4.66
CA LYS A 48 0.64 1.47 4.82
C LYS A 48 1.65 0.44 5.30
N VAL A 49 2.90 0.65 4.91
CA VAL A 49 4.04 -0.12 5.38
C VAL A 49 5.05 0.84 6.01
N GLU A 50 5.31 0.63 7.29
CA GLU A 50 6.20 1.45 8.11
C GLU A 50 7.37 0.58 8.57
N PRO A 51 8.51 0.57 7.84
CA PRO A 51 9.62 -0.34 8.11
C PRO A 51 10.25 -0.18 9.49
N LYS A 52 10.11 1.01 10.08
CA LYS A 52 10.66 1.31 11.40
C LYS A 52 9.66 1.02 12.54
N CYS A 53 8.42 0.61 12.24
CA CYS A 53 7.40 0.32 13.26
C CYS A 53 7.90 -0.75 14.25
N PRO A 54 7.73 -0.56 15.58
CA PRO A 54 8.09 -1.58 16.57
C PRO A 54 7.29 -2.88 16.47
N GLY A 55 6.07 -2.80 15.90
CA GLY A 55 5.20 -3.95 15.65
C GLY A 55 5.27 -4.44 14.20
N PRO A 56 4.26 -5.19 13.71
CA PRO A 56 4.17 -5.55 12.31
C PRO A 56 4.22 -4.29 11.42
N PRO A 57 5.09 -4.25 10.39
CA PRO A 57 5.31 -3.04 9.60
C PRO A 57 4.12 -2.72 8.69
N CYS A 58 3.33 -3.72 8.28
CA CYS A 58 2.15 -3.53 7.45
C CYS A 58 0.91 -3.31 8.32
N SER A 59 0.14 -2.27 8.02
CA SER A 59 -1.18 -2.05 8.63
C SER A 59 -2.21 -1.60 7.61
N VAL A 60 -3.44 -2.03 7.80
CA VAL A 60 -4.62 -1.68 6.99
C VAL A 60 -5.72 -1.12 7.88
N VAL A 61 -6.65 -0.36 7.29
CA VAL A 61 -7.87 0.08 7.98
C VAL A 61 -9.03 -0.73 7.44
N LEU A 62 -9.66 -1.55 8.29
CA LEU A 62 -10.88 -2.30 7.96
C LEU A 62 -12.00 -1.85 8.89
N ASN A 63 -13.13 -1.42 8.32
CA ASN A 63 -14.30 -0.97 9.08
C ASN A 63 -13.97 0.08 10.16
N GLY A 64 -13.06 1.01 9.85
CA GLY A 64 -12.62 2.07 10.76
C GLY A 64 -11.61 1.63 11.84
N VAL A 65 -11.18 0.37 11.83
CA VAL A 65 -10.20 -0.17 12.79
C VAL A 65 -8.87 -0.40 12.10
N VAL A 66 -7.78 0.06 12.73
CA VAL A 66 -6.42 -0.24 12.29
C VAL A 66 -6.06 -1.66 12.68
N ILE A 67 -5.68 -2.47 11.70
CA ILE A 67 -5.23 -3.85 11.88
C ILE A 67 -3.76 -3.91 11.47
N TYR A 68 -2.90 -4.31 12.42
CA TYR A 68 -1.50 -4.60 12.16
C TYR A 68 -1.37 -6.02 11.60
N HIS A 69 -0.87 -6.14 10.37
CA HIS A 69 -0.79 -7.39 9.63
C HIS A 69 0.58 -8.04 9.78
N SER A 70 0.63 -9.18 10.46
CA SER A 70 1.85 -9.97 10.66
C SER A 70 2.12 -11.00 9.55
N GLY A 71 1.15 -11.20 8.66
CA GLY A 71 1.24 -12.16 7.55
C GLY A 71 2.05 -11.65 6.35
N ARG A 72 1.82 -12.28 5.19
CA ARG A 72 2.39 -11.82 3.93
C ARG A 72 1.73 -10.53 3.48
N TYR A 73 2.53 -9.59 3.00
CA TYR A 73 2.07 -8.37 2.35
C TYR A 73 2.96 -8.05 1.15
N ASP A 74 2.43 -7.32 0.19
CA ASP A 74 3.15 -6.93 -1.01
C ASP A 74 3.38 -5.41 -0.99
N LEU A 75 4.63 -4.97 -0.96
CA LEU A 75 5.00 -3.56 -1.08
C LEU A 75 4.86 -3.10 -2.54
N LEU A 76 4.31 -1.90 -2.73
CA LEU A 76 4.27 -1.21 -4.01
C LEU A 76 5.32 -0.09 -3.99
N PRO A 77 6.41 -0.22 -4.75
CA PRO A 77 7.34 0.87 -4.95
C PRO A 77 6.63 2.02 -5.66
N PHE A 78 6.76 3.23 -5.11
CA PHE A 78 6.24 4.42 -5.77
C PHE A 78 7.29 4.89 -6.78
N ASP A 79 6.90 4.91 -8.06
CA ASP A 79 7.75 5.33 -9.17
C ASP A 79 7.23 6.67 -9.72
N PRO A 80 7.88 7.80 -9.44
CA PRO A 80 7.44 9.13 -9.92
C PRO A 80 7.40 9.28 -11.45
N ASP A 81 8.11 8.44 -12.21
CA ASP A 81 8.10 8.49 -13.67
C ASP A 81 6.81 7.88 -14.25
N THR A 82 6.16 6.98 -13.50
CA THR A 82 4.99 6.22 -13.96
C THR A 82 3.75 6.33 -13.05
N MET A 83 3.90 6.95 -11.88
CA MET A 83 2.85 7.12 -10.88
C MET A 83 2.85 8.55 -10.32
N GLU A 84 1.66 8.98 -9.92
CA GLU A 84 1.44 10.29 -9.32
C GLU A 84 0.32 10.20 -8.30
N LEU A 85 0.38 11.04 -7.26
CA LEU A 85 -0.71 11.23 -6.31
C LEU A 85 -1.59 12.37 -6.79
N VAL A 86 -2.85 12.07 -7.04
CA VAL A 86 -3.82 13.04 -7.58
C VAL A 86 -4.96 13.20 -6.59
N CYS A 87 -5.24 14.44 -6.20
CA CYS A 87 -6.33 14.75 -5.31
C CYS A 87 -7.67 14.32 -5.91
N THR A 88 -8.45 13.57 -5.12
CA THR A 88 -9.82 13.17 -5.45
C THR A 88 -10.61 12.94 -4.17
N SER A 89 -11.92 12.80 -4.29
CA SER A 89 -12.83 12.57 -3.16
C SER A 89 -14.02 11.70 -3.58
N GLU A 90 -14.78 11.22 -2.59
CA GLU A 90 -16.02 10.45 -2.81
C GLU A 90 -15.82 9.19 -3.66
N GLY A 91 -14.64 8.57 -3.58
CA GLY A 91 -14.31 7.37 -4.36
C GLY A 91 -14.16 7.59 -5.87
N ARG A 92 -14.14 8.85 -6.34
CA ARG A 92 -14.05 9.16 -7.77
C ARG A 92 -12.63 8.91 -8.30
N ILE A 93 -12.55 8.32 -9.48
CA ILE A 93 -11.28 8.21 -10.21
C ILE A 93 -11.05 9.51 -10.98
N PRO A 94 -9.89 10.18 -10.85
CA PRO A 94 -9.59 11.39 -11.62
C PRO A 94 -9.66 11.16 -13.13
N VAL A 95 -10.19 12.14 -13.85
CA VAL A 95 -10.37 12.05 -15.32
C VAL A 95 -9.03 11.79 -16.00
N GLY A 96 -9.00 10.80 -16.90
CA GLY A 96 -7.81 10.43 -17.65
C GLY A 96 -6.73 9.69 -16.85
N LYS A 97 -6.96 9.41 -15.57
CA LYS A 97 -6.05 8.61 -14.75
C LYS A 97 -6.52 7.17 -14.64
N ARG A 98 -5.57 6.26 -14.42
CA ARG A 98 -5.83 4.85 -14.13
C ARG A 98 -5.40 4.57 -12.68
N PRO A 99 -6.32 4.17 -11.79
CA PRO A 99 -5.97 3.95 -10.40
C PRO A 99 -5.14 2.67 -10.25
N VAL A 100 -4.21 2.67 -9.30
CA VAL A 100 -3.40 1.50 -8.98
C VAL A 100 -4.20 0.60 -8.04
N LYS A 101 -4.56 -0.58 -8.52
CA LYS A 101 -5.31 -1.56 -7.71
C LYS A 101 -4.48 -2.00 -6.52
N GLY A 102 -5.06 -1.92 -5.33
CA GLY A 102 -4.46 -2.34 -4.07
C GLY A 102 -4.81 -3.75 -3.65
N GLY A 103 -5.81 -4.37 -4.26
CA GLY A 103 -6.23 -5.73 -3.95
C GLY A 103 -7.62 -6.03 -4.47
N TYR A 104 -8.40 -6.77 -3.68
CA TYR A 104 -9.78 -7.13 -3.96
C TYR A 104 -10.53 -7.36 -2.64
N GLU A 105 -11.82 -7.05 -2.65
CA GLU A 105 -12.75 -7.37 -1.57
C GLU A 105 -13.67 -8.54 -1.97
N GLU A 106 -14.43 -9.06 -1.00
CA GLU A 106 -15.29 -10.23 -1.18
C GLU A 106 -16.43 -9.97 -2.19
N ASP A 107 -16.82 -8.71 -2.36
CA ASP A 107 -17.82 -8.25 -3.34
C ASP A 107 -17.26 -8.09 -4.77
N GLY A 108 -15.94 -8.29 -4.95
CA GLY A 108 -15.23 -8.17 -6.21
C GLY A 108 -14.89 -6.74 -6.65
N MET A 109 -15.27 -5.72 -5.87
CA MET A 109 -14.84 -4.35 -6.13
C MET A 109 -13.38 -4.16 -5.70
N PRO A 110 -12.51 -3.64 -6.59
CA PRO A 110 -11.11 -3.48 -6.25
C PRO A 110 -10.89 -2.21 -5.42
N PRO A 111 -10.26 -2.31 -4.24
CA PRO A 111 -9.73 -1.15 -3.55
C PRO A 111 -8.49 -0.62 -4.30
N TYR A 112 -8.20 0.67 -4.15
CA TYR A 112 -7.09 1.35 -4.81
C TYR A 112 -6.14 1.96 -3.78
N HIS A 113 -4.86 2.16 -4.16
CA HIS A 113 -3.94 2.90 -3.32
C HIS A 113 -4.24 4.40 -3.33
N GLY A 114 -4.16 5.01 -2.16
CA GLY A 114 -4.31 6.44 -1.95
C GLY A 114 -3.77 6.84 -0.59
N ILE A 115 -3.64 8.14 -0.38
CA ILE A 115 -3.28 8.73 0.91
C ILE A 115 -4.43 9.66 1.31
N ALA A 116 -4.87 9.54 2.56
CA ALA A 116 -5.77 10.48 3.20
C ALA A 116 -4.96 11.29 4.23
N LEU A 117 -5.15 12.61 4.23
CA LEU A 117 -4.56 13.56 5.17
C LEU A 117 -5.58 13.96 6.24
#